data_AF-A0A3M1DR09-F1
#
_entry.id   AF-A0A3M1DR09-F1
#
_cell.length_a   1.000
_cell.length_b   1.000
_cell.length_c   1.000
_cell.angle_alpha   90.00
_cell.angle_beta   90.00
_cell.angle_gamma   90.00
#
_symmetry.space_group_name_H-M   'P 1'
#
loop_
_entity.id
_entity.type
_entity.pdbx_description
1 polymer ?
#
loop_
_entity_poly.entity_id
_entity_poly.type
_entity_poly.pdbx_seq_one_letter_code
_entity_poly.pdbx_strand_id
1 'polypeptide(L)'
;PFAIMGSEVPFPFTPRPSAFLVEGLPDGVIAGMPLLEELGIPTRLASAAGQPGCHPGFVTDLARDWLATLEDPSEVEVFACGPTPMLRAVQELAAEFGLPCQLSLEEYMACAVGGCAGCAVPIRQGEAVAMKRVCVDGPVFEAAEVVFSRS
;
A
#
# COMPACT_ATOMS: atom_id res chain seq x y z
N PRO A 1 8.29 8.60 -8.14
CA PRO A 1 7.57 7.64 -7.26
C PRO A 1 8.27 7.58 -5.91
N PHE A 2 7.52 7.44 -4.82
CA PHE A 2 8.03 7.27 -3.47
C PHE A 2 7.40 6.00 -2.88
N ALA A 3 8.21 5.13 -2.27
CA ALA A 3 7.73 3.86 -1.73
C ALA A 3 7.84 3.82 -0.21
N ILE A 4 6.76 3.41 0.45
CA ILE A 4 6.76 3.10 1.88
C ILE A 4 6.58 1.59 2.03
N MET A 5 7.45 0.94 2.80
CA MET A 5 7.39 -0.50 3.04
C MET A 5 7.27 -0.80 4.52
N GLY A 6 6.36 -1.70 4.88
CA GLY A 6 6.08 -2.07 6.26
C GLY A 6 6.44 -3.51 6.54
N SER A 7 6.90 -3.79 7.75
CA SER A 7 7.01 -5.17 8.22
C SER A 7 6.86 -5.26 9.73
N GLU A 8 6.06 -6.22 10.18
CA GLU A 8 5.92 -6.61 11.60
C GLU A 8 7.02 -7.59 12.03
N VAL A 9 7.72 -8.19 11.07
CA VAL A 9 8.87 -9.10 11.25
C VAL A 9 10.14 -8.47 10.69
N PRO A 10 11.34 -9.05 10.92
CA PRO A 10 12.54 -8.60 10.24
C PRO A 10 12.37 -8.54 8.72
N PHE A 11 12.81 -7.45 8.09
CA PHE A 11 12.78 -7.35 6.63
C PHE A 11 13.61 -8.49 6.00
N PRO A 12 13.21 -9.01 4.83
CA PRO A 12 13.96 -10.05 4.12
C PRO A 12 15.23 -9.52 3.42
N PHE A 13 15.66 -8.31 3.78
CA PHE A 13 16.84 -7.61 3.29
C PHE A 13 17.44 -6.81 4.45
N THR A 14 18.70 -6.39 4.32
CA THR A 14 19.33 -5.49 5.29
C THR A 14 18.98 -4.04 4.95
N PRO A 15 18.20 -3.32 5.78
CA PRO A 15 17.94 -1.90 5.56
C PRO A 15 19.23 -1.09 5.58
N ARG A 16 19.26 0.01 4.82
CA ARG A 16 20.37 0.98 4.83
C ARG A 16 19.80 2.39 4.97
N PRO A 17 20.58 3.36 5.47
CA PRO A 17 20.18 4.76 5.40
C PRO A 17 19.89 5.15 3.95
N SER A 18 18.76 5.82 3.73
CA SER A 18 18.32 6.25 2.42
C SER A 18 19.28 7.27 1.83
N ALA A 19 19.58 7.13 0.54
CA ALA A 19 20.37 8.10 -0.21
C ALA A 19 19.54 9.31 -0.67
N PHE A 20 18.21 9.27 -0.49
CA PHE A 20 17.29 10.29 -0.99
C PHE A 20 16.70 11.12 0.15
N LEU A 21 16.70 12.44 -0.05
CA LEU A 21 15.91 13.36 0.75
C LEU A 21 14.49 13.40 0.19
N VAL A 22 13.52 13.20 1.09
CA VAL A 22 12.09 13.36 0.80
C VAL A 22 11.58 14.33 1.85
N GLU A 23 11.12 15.49 1.40
CA GLU A 23 10.64 16.55 2.27
C GLU A 23 9.38 16.10 3.03
N GLY A 24 9.20 16.62 4.25
CA GLY A 24 8.01 16.36 5.05
C GLY A 24 7.99 15.05 5.84
N LEU A 25 9.03 14.22 5.73
CA LEU A 25 9.14 13.02 6.55
C LEU A 25 9.62 13.30 7.98
N PRO A 26 9.17 12.52 8.98
CA PRO A 26 9.63 12.66 10.35
C PRO A 26 11.13 12.44 10.53
N ASP A 27 11.74 13.18 11.46
CA ASP A 27 13.16 13.04 11.80
C ASP A 27 13.51 11.61 12.23
N GLY A 28 14.66 11.12 11.76
CA GLY A 28 15.14 9.78 12.09
C GLY A 28 14.49 8.65 11.27
N VAL A 29 13.46 8.94 10.46
CA VAL A 29 12.91 7.98 9.50
C VAL A 29 13.79 7.99 8.24
N ILE A 30 14.86 7.22 8.28
CA ILE A 30 15.91 7.18 7.27
C ILE A 30 16.18 5.79 6.70
N ALA A 31 15.59 4.74 7.26
CA ALA A 31 15.80 3.39 6.74
C ALA A 31 15.12 3.25 5.36
N GLY A 32 15.87 2.71 4.41
CA GLY A 32 15.44 2.45 3.04
C GLY A 32 15.74 1.02 2.59
N MET A 33 15.07 0.60 1.52
CA MET A 33 15.21 -0.70 0.88
C MET A 33 16.24 -0.60 -0.26
N PRO A 34 17.41 -1.27 -0.14
CA PRO A 34 18.54 -1.01 -1.04
C PRO A 34 18.22 -1.18 -2.53
N LEU A 35 17.47 -2.22 -2.90
CA LEU A 35 17.21 -2.53 -4.31
C LEU A 35 16.37 -1.44 -5.01
N LEU A 36 15.37 -0.87 -4.33
CA LEU A 36 14.56 0.22 -4.90
C LEU A 36 15.37 1.52 -5.00
N GLU A 37 16.23 1.79 -4.02
CA GLU A 37 17.09 2.97 -4.06
C GLU A 37 18.17 2.89 -5.13
N GLU A 38 18.74 1.70 -5.37
CA GLU A 38 19.64 1.44 -6.49
C GLU A 38 18.95 1.67 -7.86
N LEU A 39 17.63 1.49 -7.91
CA LEU A 39 16.79 1.81 -9.08
C LEU A 39 16.36 3.29 -9.14
N GLY A 40 16.81 4.13 -8.20
CA GLY A 40 16.49 5.55 -8.17
C GLY A 40 15.12 5.88 -7.55
N ILE A 41 14.51 4.95 -6.81
CA ILE A 41 13.21 5.15 -6.16
C ILE A 41 13.45 5.43 -4.67
N PRO A 42 13.16 6.65 -4.17
CA PRO A 42 13.20 6.95 -2.76
C PRO A 42 12.31 6.00 -1.96
N THR A 43 12.81 5.51 -0.82
CA THR A 43 12.05 4.60 0.03
C THR A 43 12.09 4.99 1.49
N ARG A 44 11.05 4.64 2.25
CA ARG A 44 11.07 4.64 3.72
C ARG A 44 10.45 3.39 4.28
N LEU A 45 10.96 2.95 5.43
CA LEU A 45 10.48 1.77 6.12
C LEU A 45 9.67 2.14 7.37
N ALA A 46 8.58 1.41 7.60
CA ALA A 46 7.79 1.44 8.83
C ALA A 46 7.86 0.07 9.53
N SER A 47 7.98 0.05 10.85
CA SER A 47 7.97 -1.19 11.61
C SER A 47 7.49 -0.98 13.04
N ALA A 48 6.54 -1.82 13.47
CA ALA A 48 6.12 -1.91 14.87
C ALA A 48 7.17 -2.62 15.77
N ALA A 49 8.16 -3.30 15.18
CA ALA A 49 9.19 -4.04 15.91
C ALA A 49 10.37 -3.16 16.38
N GLY A 50 10.29 -1.83 16.21
CA GLY A 50 11.29 -0.90 16.72
C GLY A 50 12.65 -0.95 15.99
N GLN A 51 12.64 -1.23 14.69
CA GLN A 51 13.86 -1.34 13.90
C GLN A 51 14.53 0.03 13.68
N PRO A 52 15.87 0.14 13.78
CA PRO A 52 16.57 1.41 13.64
C PRO A 52 16.26 2.12 12.32
N GLY A 53 15.98 3.42 12.41
CA GLY A 53 15.70 4.27 11.25
C GLY A 53 14.32 4.07 10.61
N CYS A 54 13.52 3.13 11.09
CA CYS A 54 12.14 2.95 10.62
C CYS A 54 11.19 3.89 11.34
N HIS A 55 10.10 4.27 10.67
CA HIS A 55 8.95 4.88 11.34
C HIS A 55 8.30 3.87 12.29
N PRO A 56 8.01 4.25 13.54
CA PRO A 56 7.35 3.36 14.48
C PRO A 56 5.85 3.24 14.15
N GLY A 57 5.43 2.06 13.70
CA GLY A 57 4.01 1.80 13.38
C GLY A 57 3.80 1.24 11.99
N PHE A 58 2.70 1.64 11.35
CA PHE A 58 2.27 1.12 10.05
C PHE A 58 2.63 2.07 8.90
N VAL A 59 2.65 1.51 7.69
CA VAL A 59 2.92 2.28 6.47
C VAL A 59 1.94 3.43 6.27
N THR A 60 0.68 3.26 6.69
CA THR A 60 -0.38 4.26 6.58
C THR A 60 -0.17 5.44 7.52
N ASP A 61 0.47 5.22 8.67
CA ASP A 61 0.80 6.30 9.60
C ASP A 61 1.90 7.18 9.02
N LEU A 62 2.97 6.56 8.50
CA LEU A 62 4.03 7.30 7.81
C LEU A 62 3.51 8.01 6.54
N ALA A 63 2.65 7.36 5.76
CA ALA A 63 2.05 7.95 4.57
C ALA A 63 1.19 9.16 4.92
N ARG A 64 0.38 9.06 5.99
CA ARG A 64 -0.43 10.16 6.53
C ARG A 64 0.44 11.33 6.98
N ASP A 65 1.50 11.07 7.75
CA ASP A 65 2.43 12.09 8.21
C ASP A 65 3.02 12.84 7.03
N TRP A 66 3.48 12.12 6.00
CA TRP A 66 4.03 12.72 4.78
C TRP A 66 2.98 13.51 3.97
N LEU A 67 1.81 12.92 3.68
CA LEU A 67 0.75 13.56 2.91
C LEU A 67 0.27 14.86 3.57
N ALA A 68 0.21 14.92 4.90
CA ALA A 68 -0.19 16.11 5.64
C ALA A 68 0.79 17.29 5.52
N THR A 69 2.02 17.05 5.04
CA THR A 69 3.01 18.11 4.81
C THR A 69 2.99 18.69 3.40
N LEU A 70 2.30 18.03 2.46
CA LEU A 70 2.25 18.49 1.07
C LEU A 70 1.36 19.73 0.96
N GLU A 71 1.84 20.74 0.24
CA GLU A 71 1.03 21.93 -0.08
C GLU A 71 -0.17 21.56 -0.96
N ASP A 72 0.02 20.61 -1.87
CA ASP A 72 -1.01 20.10 -2.76
C ASP A 72 -0.89 18.56 -2.88
N PRO A 73 -1.66 17.80 -2.09
CA PRO A 73 -1.65 16.34 -2.17
C PRO A 73 -2.39 15.81 -3.41
N SER A 74 -3.10 16.64 -4.19
CA SER A 74 -3.92 16.18 -5.33
C SER A 74 -3.10 15.63 -6.50
N GLU A 75 -1.80 15.94 -6.55
CA GLU A 75 -0.83 15.37 -7.49
C GLU A 75 -0.36 13.96 -7.10
N VAL A 76 -0.85 13.40 -5.99
CA VAL A 76 -0.47 12.07 -5.51
C VAL A 76 -1.49 11.02 -5.94
N GLU A 77 -0.99 9.92 -6.49
CA GLU A 77 -1.75 8.69 -6.71
C GLU A 77 -1.16 7.56 -5.87
N VAL A 78 -2.03 6.80 -5.20
CA VAL A 78 -1.64 5.76 -4.24
C VAL A 78 -1.76 4.38 -4.88
N PHE A 79 -0.68 3.61 -4.87
CA PHE A 79 -0.68 2.21 -5.27
C PHE A 79 -0.29 1.35 -4.07
N ALA A 80 -1.06 0.31 -3.77
CA ALA A 80 -0.77 -0.57 -2.64
C ALA A 80 -0.96 -2.05 -2.95
N CYS A 81 -0.07 -2.86 -2.39
CA CYS A 81 -0.15 -4.31 -2.33
C CYS A 81 0.27 -4.76 -0.93
N GLY A 82 -0.38 -5.80 -0.40
CA GLY A 82 -0.10 -6.33 0.93
C GLY A 82 -1.32 -6.94 1.59
N PRO A 83 -1.24 -7.23 2.91
CA PRO A 83 -2.32 -7.90 3.63
C PRO A 83 -3.63 -7.12 3.59
N THR A 84 -4.77 -7.81 3.57
CA THR A 84 -6.12 -7.22 3.54
C THR A 84 -6.35 -6.11 4.58
N PRO A 85 -5.93 -6.24 5.86
CA PRO A 85 -6.06 -5.15 6.82
C PRO A 85 -5.30 -3.88 6.43
N MET A 86 -4.11 -4.04 5.84
CA MET A 86 -3.31 -2.92 5.35
C MET A 86 -3.98 -2.25 4.15
N LEU A 87 -4.49 -3.02 3.18
CA LEU A 87 -5.18 -2.48 2.01
C LEU A 87 -6.47 -1.74 2.38
N ARG A 88 -7.19 -2.20 3.42
CA ARG A 88 -8.33 -1.46 3.99
C ARG A 88 -7.89 -0.12 4.58
N ALA A 89 -6.82 -0.11 5.37
CA ALA A 89 -6.29 1.13 5.94
C ALA A 89 -5.80 2.11 4.87
N VAL A 90 -5.22 1.60 3.76
CA VAL A 90 -4.85 2.43 2.60
C VAL A 90 -6.09 2.98 1.89
N GLN A 91 -7.14 2.19 1.70
CA GLN A 91 -8.42 2.65 1.15
C GLN A 91 -9.00 3.80 1.98
N GLU A 92 -8.99 3.67 3.30
CA GLU A 92 -9.47 4.70 4.23
C GLU A 92 -8.60 5.97 4.17
N LEU A 93 -7.28 5.82 4.13
CA LEU A 93 -6.33 6.93 3.98
C LEU A 93 -6.53 7.68 2.66
N ALA A 94 -6.63 6.96 1.54
CA ALA A 94 -6.85 7.58 0.24
C ALA A 94 -8.19 8.33 0.19
N ALA A 95 -9.25 7.76 0.77
CA ALA A 95 -10.56 8.41 0.86
C ALA A 95 -10.51 9.68 1.72
N GLU A 96 -9.74 9.67 2.82
CA GLU A 96 -9.57 10.83 3.69
C GLU A 96 -8.89 12.01 2.99
N PHE A 97 -7.83 11.73 2.22
CA PHE A 97 -7.11 12.76 1.46
C PHE A 97 -7.71 13.03 0.07
N GLY A 98 -8.78 12.32 -0.32
CA GLY A 98 -9.42 12.46 -1.62
C GLY A 98 -8.53 12.04 -2.80
N LEU A 99 -7.64 11.05 -2.60
CA LEU A 99 -6.63 10.64 -3.58
C LEU A 99 -7.11 9.47 -4.46
N PRO A 100 -6.74 9.44 -5.75
CA PRO A 100 -6.83 8.24 -6.56
C PRO A 100 -6.03 7.10 -5.93
N CYS A 101 -6.60 5.89 -5.90
CA CYS A 101 -5.94 4.77 -5.25
C CYS A 101 -6.28 3.43 -5.91
N GLN A 102 -5.24 2.64 -6.19
CA GLN A 102 -5.35 1.30 -6.74
C GLN A 102 -4.81 0.26 -5.76
N LEU A 103 -5.56 -0.81 -5.56
CA LEU A 103 -5.23 -1.90 -4.66
C LEU A 103 -5.01 -3.18 -5.46
N SER A 104 -3.83 -3.78 -5.31
CA SER A 104 -3.56 -5.14 -5.80
C SER A 104 -4.02 -6.15 -4.76
N LEU A 105 -5.14 -6.81 -5.04
CA LEU A 105 -5.74 -7.79 -4.13
C LEU A 105 -5.07 -9.16 -4.27
N GLU A 106 -4.97 -9.86 -3.15
CA GLU A 106 -4.55 -11.27 -3.08
C GLU A 106 -5.76 -12.12 -2.65
N GLU A 107 -5.94 -13.28 -3.28
CA GLU A 107 -6.99 -14.24 -2.94
C GLU A 107 -6.53 -15.67 -3.20
N TYR A 108 -7.20 -16.63 -2.58
CA TYR A 108 -6.91 -18.04 -2.86
C TYR A 108 -7.28 -18.39 -4.31
N MET A 109 -6.28 -18.79 -5.08
CA MET A 109 -6.43 -19.18 -6.48
C MET A 109 -6.20 -20.68 -6.66
N ALA A 110 -7.20 -21.39 -7.17
CA ALA A 110 -7.04 -22.78 -7.60
C ALA A 110 -6.64 -22.85 -9.08
N CYS A 111 -7.47 -22.36 -9.99
CA CYS A 111 -7.21 -22.50 -11.42
C CYS A 111 -6.36 -21.38 -12.03
N ALA A 112 -6.35 -20.17 -11.44
CA ALA A 112 -5.73 -18.94 -11.95
C ALA A 112 -6.08 -18.50 -13.40
N VAL A 113 -6.99 -19.22 -14.08
CA VAL A 113 -7.44 -18.91 -15.46
C VAL A 113 -8.93 -18.53 -15.55
N GLY A 114 -9.53 -18.12 -14.44
CA GLY A 114 -10.91 -17.63 -14.39
C GLY A 114 -12.03 -18.68 -14.44
N GLY A 115 -11.71 -19.97 -14.64
CA GLY A 115 -12.69 -21.05 -14.78
C GLY A 115 -13.39 -21.47 -13.47
N CYS A 116 -12.67 -21.51 -12.35
CA CYS A 116 -13.22 -22.01 -11.07
C CYS A 116 -13.95 -20.95 -10.22
N ALA A 117 -13.70 -19.66 -10.49
CA ALA A 117 -14.17 -18.53 -9.69
C ALA A 117 -13.82 -18.55 -8.18
N GLY A 118 -12.85 -19.36 -7.75
CA GLY A 118 -12.44 -19.45 -6.34
C GLY A 118 -11.82 -18.15 -5.77
N CYS A 119 -11.26 -17.30 -6.64
CA CYS A 119 -10.70 -15.99 -6.27
C CYS A 119 -11.68 -14.83 -6.54
N ALA A 120 -12.98 -15.06 -6.34
CA ALA A 120 -14.00 -14.03 -6.58
C ALA A 120 -14.08 -13.04 -5.40
N VAL A 121 -13.99 -11.75 -5.70
CA VAL A 121 -14.09 -10.63 -4.76
C VAL A 121 -15.26 -9.71 -5.12
N PRO A 122 -15.95 -9.12 -4.13
CA PRO A 122 -17.02 -8.16 -4.38
C PRO A 122 -16.45 -6.77 -4.75
N ILE A 123 -16.86 -6.27 -5.91
CA ILE A 123 -16.49 -4.95 -6.43
C ILE A 123 -17.77 -4.14 -6.69
N ARG A 124 -17.83 -2.92 -6.15
CA ARG A 124 -18.94 -2.00 -6.36
C ARG A 124 -18.91 -1.46 -7.79
N GLN A 125 -20.06 -1.48 -8.46
CA GLN A 125 -20.27 -0.92 -9.79
C GLN A 125 -21.54 -0.06 -9.76
N GLY A 126 -21.38 1.24 -9.55
CA GLY A 126 -22.51 2.14 -9.26
C GLY A 126 -23.22 1.73 -7.98
N GLU A 127 -24.54 1.50 -8.05
CA GLU A 127 -25.35 1.05 -6.91
C GLU A 127 -25.31 -0.47 -6.67
N ALA A 128 -24.73 -1.24 -7.59
CA ALA A 128 -24.66 -2.70 -7.52
C ALA A 128 -23.30 -3.21 -7.03
N VAL A 129 -23.26 -4.45 -6.57
CA VAL A 129 -22.02 -5.19 -6.29
C VAL A 129 -21.92 -6.37 -7.24
N ALA A 130 -20.80 -6.45 -7.97
CA ALA A 130 -20.48 -7.55 -8.87
C ALA A 130 -19.34 -8.39 -8.29
N MET A 131 -19.42 -9.71 -8.45
CA MET A 131 -18.31 -10.60 -8.12
C MET A 131 -17.31 -10.63 -9.28
N LYS A 132 -16.08 -10.18 -9.03
CA LYS A 132 -14.97 -10.17 -10.00
C LYS A 132 -13.90 -11.15 -9.57
N ARG A 133 -13.25 -11.83 -10.51
CA ARG A 133 -12.21 -12.83 -10.23
C ARG A 133 -10.85 -12.16 -10.26
N VAL A 134 -10.12 -12.18 -9.15
CA VAL A 134 -8.79 -11.54 -9.03
C VAL A 134 -7.84 -12.00 -10.14
N CYS A 135 -7.87 -13.28 -10.54
CA CYS A 135 -6.93 -13.82 -11.52
C CYS A 135 -7.11 -13.35 -12.99
N VAL A 136 -8.30 -12.88 -13.39
CA VAL A 136 -8.58 -12.50 -14.79
C VAL A 136 -9.27 -11.15 -14.94
N ASP A 137 -10.03 -10.73 -13.93
CA ASP A 137 -10.67 -9.42 -13.87
C ASP A 137 -9.82 -8.42 -13.06
N GLY A 138 -8.84 -8.89 -12.27
CA GLY A 138 -7.88 -8.11 -11.47
C GLY A 138 -6.42 -8.36 -11.89
N PRO A 139 -5.46 -8.39 -10.93
CA PRO A 139 -5.61 -8.31 -9.47
C PRO A 139 -5.76 -6.88 -8.94
N VAL A 140 -5.55 -5.88 -9.78
CA VAL A 140 -5.62 -4.47 -9.43
C VAL A 140 -7.03 -3.95 -9.61
N PHE A 141 -7.56 -3.28 -8.60
CA PHE A 141 -8.89 -2.66 -8.59
C PHE A 141 -8.83 -1.26 -8.00
N GLU A 142 -9.78 -0.41 -8.39
CA GLU A 142 -9.95 0.92 -7.80
C GLU A 142 -10.36 0.79 -6.32
N ALA A 143 -9.64 1.46 -5.43
CA ALA A 143 -9.83 1.34 -3.99
C ALA A 143 -11.27 1.68 -3.60
N ALA A 144 -11.88 2.73 -4.17
CA ALA A 144 -13.25 3.14 -3.88
C ALA A 144 -14.31 2.06 -4.25
N GLU A 145 -13.97 1.13 -5.15
CA GLU A 145 -14.87 0.07 -5.61
C GLU A 145 -14.70 -1.22 -4.78
N VAL A 146 -13.54 -1.47 -4.20
CA VAL A 146 -13.26 -2.69 -3.42
C VAL A 146 -14.15 -2.74 -2.17
N VAL A 147 -14.88 -3.85 -1.99
CA VAL A 147 -15.70 -4.08 -0.80
C VAL A 147 -15.01 -5.08 0.12
N PHE A 148 -14.38 -4.59 1.19
CA PHE A 148 -13.84 -5.48 2.21
C PHE A 148 -14.96 -6.01 3.12
N SER A 149 -15.11 -7.34 3.22
CA SER A 149 -16.02 -7.96 4.18
C SER A 149 -15.62 -7.57 5.61
N ARG A 150 -16.60 -7.42 6.52
CA ARG A 150 -16.32 -7.20 7.94
C ARG A 150 -15.77 -8.52 8.51
N SER A 151 -14.47 -8.55 8.80
CA SER A 151 -13.87 -9.51 9.72
C SER A 151 -13.84 -8.92 11.11
#